data_AF-A0A3N5RT02-F1
#
_entry.id   AF-A0A3N5RT02-F1
#
_cell.length_a   1.000
_cell.length_b   1.000
_cell.length_c   1.000
_cell.angle_alpha   90.00
_cell.angle_beta   90.00
_cell.angle_gamma   90.00
#
_symmetry.space_group_name_H-M   'P 1'
#
loop_
_entity.id
_entity.type
_entity.pdbx_description
1 polymer ?
#
loop_
_entity_poly.entity_id
_entity_poly.type
_entity_poly.pdbx_seq_one_letter_code
_entity_poly.pdbx_strand_id
1 'polypeptide(L)'
;MSNPLGRPPAASTTLFTPPPINSVEDTGLSPLWLQDLALKIFYSLGYMSGFKVAELLSLPFAGITDGILEALKREKMLEVKSSQGGLGEGAYTYGITGAGIVRAREALERSQYAGPAPVPFEVYNEAIRRQKTGRMTVTS
;
A
#
# COMPACT_ATOMS: atom_id res chain seq x y z
N MET A 1 25.18 4.41 54.12
CA MET A 1 24.70 3.10 53.62
C MET A 1 24.19 3.29 52.20
N SER A 2 25.05 3.10 51.20
CA SER A 2 24.73 3.26 49.77
C SER A 2 24.61 1.87 49.16
N ASN A 3 23.43 1.55 48.62
CA ASN A 3 23.12 0.25 48.02
C ASN A 3 23.91 0.06 46.71
N PRO A 4 24.85 -0.91 46.60
CA PRO A 4 25.72 -1.05 45.44
C PRO A 4 25.14 -1.89 44.29
N LEU A 5 23.84 -2.24 44.32
CA LEU A 5 23.20 -3.12 43.34
C LEU A 5 22.13 -2.42 42.49
N GLY A 6 22.46 -1.26 41.93
CA GLY A 6 21.65 -0.64 40.89
C GLY A 6 21.73 -1.47 39.60
N ARG A 7 20.69 -2.25 39.29
CA ARG A 7 20.51 -2.90 37.98
C ARG A 7 20.68 -1.82 36.90
N PRO A 8 21.59 -1.97 35.92
CA PRO A 8 21.70 -1.01 34.83
C PRO A 8 20.34 -0.90 34.13
N PRO A 9 19.90 0.30 33.71
CA PRO A 9 18.64 0.46 33.00
C PRO A 9 18.66 -0.46 31.80
N ALA A 10 17.64 -1.33 31.69
CA ALA A 10 17.50 -2.23 30.55
C ALA A 10 17.52 -1.38 29.28
N ALA A 11 18.51 -1.59 28.42
CA ALA A 11 18.60 -0.90 27.15
C ALA A 11 17.29 -1.14 26.39
N SER A 12 16.55 -0.06 26.11
CA SER A 12 15.36 -0.10 25.27
C SER A 12 15.78 -0.58 23.89
N THR A 13 15.59 -1.88 23.64
CA THR A 13 15.81 -2.45 22.31
C THR A 13 14.70 -1.91 21.43
N THR A 14 14.97 -0.81 20.72
CA THR A 14 14.04 -0.25 19.74
C THR A 14 13.88 -1.29 18.62
N LEU A 15 12.74 -1.97 18.62
CA LEU A 15 12.36 -2.86 17.52
C LEU A 15 12.24 -2.01 16.25
N PHE A 16 12.82 -2.49 15.15
CA PHE A 16 12.71 -1.78 13.87
C PHE A 16 11.25 -1.78 13.40
N THR A 17 10.74 -0.58 13.09
CA THR A 17 9.43 -0.35 12.48
C THR A 17 9.64 0.45 11.18
N PRO A 18 9.03 0.06 10.06
CA PRO A 18 9.14 0.83 8.82
C PRO A 18 8.53 2.22 9.00
N PRO A 19 9.08 3.24 8.29
CA PRO A 19 8.51 4.58 8.33
C PRO A 19 7.08 4.58 7.75
N PRO A 20 6.19 5.47 8.23
CA PRO A 20 4.88 5.66 7.62
C PRO A 20 5.03 6.22 6.20
N ILE A 21 4.15 5.80 5.31
CA ILE A 21 4.04 6.31 3.93
C ILE A 21 2.86 7.28 3.83
N ASN A 22 3.07 8.41 3.16
CA ASN A 22 2.06 9.46 3.01
C ASN A 22 1.87 9.90 1.55
N SER A 23 2.72 9.43 0.64
CA SER A 23 2.64 9.72 -0.79
C SER A 23 2.91 8.47 -1.63
N VAL A 24 2.58 8.54 -2.92
CA VAL A 24 2.87 7.46 -3.87
C VAL A 24 4.39 7.24 -3.98
N GLU A 25 5.16 8.32 -3.92
CA GLU A 25 6.62 8.29 -4.01
C GLU A 25 7.25 7.50 -2.87
N ASP A 26 6.67 7.57 -1.66
CA ASP A 26 7.15 6.84 -0.48
C ASP A 26 7.06 5.31 -0.65
N THR A 27 6.20 4.82 -1.55
CA THR A 27 6.10 3.38 -1.85
C THR A 27 7.32 2.86 -2.63
N GLY A 28 8.06 3.75 -3.29
CA GLY A 28 9.12 3.41 -4.22
C GLY A 28 8.63 2.69 -5.50
N LEU A 29 7.33 2.70 -5.76
CA LEU A 29 6.71 2.13 -6.96
C LEU A 29 6.37 3.21 -7.98
N SER A 30 6.36 2.85 -9.25
CA SER A 30 5.93 3.76 -10.31
C SER A 30 4.43 4.07 -10.18
N PRO A 31 4.00 5.34 -10.27
CA PRO A 31 2.58 5.70 -10.27
C PRO A 31 1.78 5.01 -11.37
N LEU A 32 2.35 4.89 -12.58
CA LEU A 32 1.70 4.20 -13.71
C LEU A 32 1.54 2.71 -13.44
N TRP A 33 2.50 2.09 -12.75
CA TRP A 33 2.41 0.69 -12.37
C TRP A 33 1.31 0.45 -11.34
N LEU A 34 1.17 1.36 -10.35
CA LEU A 34 0.09 1.31 -9.36
C LEU A 34 -1.29 1.54 -9.98
N GLN A 35 -1.39 2.44 -10.98
CA GLN A 35 -2.60 2.61 -11.77
C GLN A 35 -2.98 1.34 -12.53
N ASP A 36 -2.02 0.71 -13.21
CA ASP A 36 -2.22 -0.56 -13.89
C ASP A 36 -2.66 -1.65 -12.90
N LEU A 37 -2.04 -1.72 -11.71
CA LEU A 37 -2.43 -2.64 -10.65
C LEU A 37 -3.88 -2.42 -10.18
N ALA A 38 -4.26 -1.17 -9.92
CA ALA A 38 -5.63 -0.82 -9.53
C ALA A 38 -6.64 -1.23 -10.63
N LEU A 39 -6.33 -0.98 -11.90
CA LEU A 39 -7.18 -1.39 -13.02
C LEU A 39 -7.34 -2.91 -13.11
N LYS A 40 -6.30 -3.71 -12.83
CA LYS A 40 -6.42 -5.18 -12.77
C LYS A 40 -7.36 -5.64 -11.67
N ILE A 41 -7.30 -4.99 -10.50
CA ILE A 41 -8.20 -5.27 -9.38
C ILE A 41 -9.65 -4.96 -9.77
N PHE A 42 -9.91 -3.78 -10.34
CA PHE A 42 -11.22 -3.41 -10.83
C PHE A 42 -11.74 -4.32 -11.95
N TYR A 43 -10.87 -4.73 -12.87
CA TYR A 43 -11.22 -5.66 -13.94
C TYR A 43 -11.67 -7.02 -13.38
N SER A 44 -11.07 -7.46 -12.28
CA SER A 44 -11.35 -8.78 -11.68
C SER A 44 -12.59 -8.78 -10.78
N LEU A 45 -12.82 -7.70 -10.03
CA LEU A 45 -13.85 -7.65 -8.99
C LEU A 45 -15.04 -6.73 -9.32
N GLY A 46 -14.95 -5.94 -10.40
CA GLY A 46 -16.02 -5.05 -10.84
C GLY A 46 -16.15 -3.79 -9.98
N TYR A 47 -17.37 -3.52 -9.51
CA TYR A 47 -17.68 -2.28 -8.76
C TYR A 47 -17.32 -2.41 -7.28
N MET A 48 -16.61 -1.42 -6.75
CA MET A 48 -16.21 -1.42 -5.33
C MET A 48 -15.93 -0.01 -4.82
N SER A 49 -15.85 0.13 -3.49
CA SER A 49 -15.52 1.41 -2.87
C SER A 49 -14.04 1.75 -2.98
N GLY A 50 -13.69 3.04 -2.93
CA GLY A 50 -12.30 3.47 -2.87
C GLY A 50 -11.53 2.88 -1.69
N PHE A 51 -12.18 2.75 -0.52
CA PHE A 51 -11.61 2.07 0.64
C PHE A 51 -11.35 0.59 0.39
N LYS A 52 -12.24 -0.09 -0.35
CA LYS A 52 -12.02 -1.50 -0.69
C LYS A 52 -10.82 -1.67 -1.63
N VAL A 53 -10.64 -0.77 -2.59
CA VAL A 53 -9.45 -0.77 -3.46
C VAL A 53 -8.17 -0.55 -2.63
N ALA A 54 -8.19 0.41 -1.71
CA ALA A 54 -7.04 0.70 -0.84
C ALA A 54 -6.64 -0.52 0.00
N GLU A 55 -7.62 -1.23 0.56
CA GLU A 55 -7.39 -2.48 1.30
C GLU A 55 -6.75 -3.56 0.40
N LEU A 56 -7.26 -3.75 -0.82
CA LEU A 56 -6.74 -4.74 -1.77
C LEU A 56 -5.33 -4.40 -2.25
N LEU A 57 -5.03 -3.12 -2.45
CA LEU A 57 -3.68 -2.63 -2.71
C LEU A 57 -2.78 -2.71 -1.47
N SER A 58 -3.34 -2.86 -0.28
CA SER A 58 -2.64 -2.74 1.01
C SER A 58 -1.90 -1.40 1.15
N LEU A 59 -2.51 -0.33 0.65
CA LEU A 59 -2.00 1.03 0.71
C LEU A 59 -3.00 1.92 1.45
N PRO A 60 -2.53 2.96 2.18
CA PRO A 60 -3.41 3.98 2.73
C PRO A 60 -4.33 4.59 1.67
N PHE A 61 -5.56 4.91 2.07
CA PHE A 61 -6.46 5.60 1.16
C PHE A 61 -5.99 7.04 0.91
N ALA A 62 -5.79 7.80 1.99
CA ALA A 62 -5.40 9.21 1.92
C ALA A 62 -3.95 9.39 1.48
N GLY A 63 -3.72 10.30 0.52
CA GLY A 63 -2.40 10.66 0.00
C GLY A 63 -1.79 9.68 -1.00
N ILE A 64 -2.40 8.51 -1.21
CA ILE A 64 -1.87 7.45 -2.06
C ILE A 64 -2.96 6.90 -2.98
N THR A 65 -3.92 6.14 -2.41
CA THR A 65 -4.94 5.49 -3.24
C THR A 65 -5.91 6.49 -3.85
N ASP A 66 -6.29 7.52 -3.10
CA ASP A 66 -7.10 8.64 -3.59
C ASP A 66 -6.49 9.31 -4.83
N GLY A 67 -5.18 9.58 -4.82
CA GLY A 67 -4.45 10.14 -5.95
C GLY A 67 -4.43 9.21 -7.17
N ILE A 68 -4.28 7.90 -6.95
CA ILE A 68 -4.34 6.89 -8.01
C ILE A 68 -5.74 6.86 -8.64
N LEU A 69 -6.79 6.82 -7.82
CA LEU A 69 -8.17 6.80 -8.29
C LEU A 69 -8.54 8.11 -9.01
N GLU A 70 -8.07 9.25 -8.51
CA GLU A 70 -8.27 10.55 -9.16
C GLU A 70 -7.60 10.62 -10.53
N ALA A 71 -6.37 10.12 -10.66
CA ALA A 71 -5.70 10.04 -11.96
C ALA A 71 -6.48 9.16 -12.95
N LEU A 72 -6.91 7.97 -12.51
CA LEU A 72 -7.68 7.06 -13.34
C LEU A 72 -9.07 7.61 -13.73
N LYS A 73 -9.74 8.35 -12.83
CA LYS A 73 -10.98 9.08 -13.13
C LYS A 73 -10.73 10.16 -14.19
N ARG A 74 -9.69 10.99 -14.02
CA ARG A 74 -9.32 12.06 -14.96
C ARG A 74 -9.02 11.53 -16.35
N GLU A 75 -8.39 10.36 -16.43
CA GLU A 75 -8.10 9.64 -17.67
C GLU A 75 -9.30 8.83 -18.21
N LYS A 76 -10.47 8.91 -17.56
CA LYS A 76 -11.71 8.21 -17.93
C LYS A 76 -11.59 6.68 -17.92
N MET A 77 -10.63 6.14 -17.18
CA MET A 77 -10.45 4.70 -16.99
C MET A 77 -11.38 4.17 -15.89
N LEU A 78 -11.71 5.02 -14.93
CA LEU A 78 -12.71 4.78 -13.90
C LEU A 78 -13.81 5.85 -13.95
N GLU A 79 -14.96 5.50 -13.41
CA GLU A 79 -16.10 6.39 -13.20
C GLU A 79 -16.71 6.17 -11.82
N VAL A 80 -17.36 7.20 -11.27
CA VAL A 80 -18.11 7.08 -10.01
C VAL A 80 -19.54 6.64 -10.35
N LYS A 81 -19.92 5.45 -9.90
CA LYS A 81 -21.27 4.89 -10.09
C LYS A 81 -22.26 5.37 -9.05
N SER A 82 -21.80 5.58 -7.82
CA SER A 82 -22.63 6.08 -6.72
C SER A 82 -21.77 6.78 -5.67
N SER A 83 -22.30 7.85 -5.11
CA SER A 83 -21.75 8.55 -3.94
C SER A 83 -22.50 8.23 -2.63
N GLN A 84 -23.46 7.31 -2.66
CA GLN A 84 -24.38 7.04 -1.53
C GLN A 84 -23.81 6.11 -0.44
N GLY A 85 -22.49 5.92 -0.36
CA GLY A 85 -21.84 4.94 0.51
C GLY A 85 -21.26 5.46 1.83
N GLY A 86 -21.25 6.78 2.06
CA GLY A 86 -20.63 7.38 3.24
C GLY A 86 -20.02 8.76 2.95
N LEU A 87 -19.22 9.26 3.91
CA LEU A 87 -18.55 10.56 3.79
C LEU A 87 -17.17 10.41 3.12
N GLY A 88 -16.92 11.23 2.10
CA GLY A 88 -15.64 11.32 1.41
C GLY A 88 -15.49 10.35 0.23
N GLU A 89 -14.49 10.61 -0.60
CA GLU A 89 -14.28 9.88 -1.86
C GLU A 89 -14.02 8.39 -1.66
N GLY A 90 -13.43 7.99 -0.54
CA GLY A 90 -13.17 6.57 -0.25
C GLY A 90 -14.44 5.73 -0.16
N ALA A 91 -15.59 6.35 0.18
CA ALA A 91 -16.87 5.66 0.25
C ALA A 91 -17.61 5.59 -1.09
N TYR A 92 -17.14 6.29 -2.12
CA TYR A 92 -17.76 6.25 -3.45
C TYR A 92 -17.59 4.88 -4.06
N THR A 93 -18.62 4.42 -4.78
CA THR A 93 -18.54 3.20 -5.59
C THR A 93 -17.98 3.57 -6.95
N TYR A 94 -16.82 3.01 -7.26
CA TYR A 94 -16.13 3.19 -8.52
C TYR A 94 -16.41 2.02 -9.45
N GLY A 95 -16.38 2.28 -10.75
CA GLY A 95 -16.43 1.25 -11.77
C GLY A 95 -15.44 1.48 -12.89
N ILE A 96 -14.98 0.37 -13.46
CA ILE A 96 -14.10 0.38 -14.63
C ILE A 96 -14.88 0.68 -15.90
N THR A 97 -14.35 1.58 -16.70
CA THR A 97 -14.93 1.92 -18.01
C THR A 97 -14.42 0.96 -19.09
N GLY A 98 -14.97 1.06 -20.30
CA GLY A 98 -14.45 0.30 -21.45
C GLY A 98 -12.97 0.58 -21.74
N ALA A 99 -12.53 1.84 -21.61
CA ALA A 99 -11.13 2.21 -21.79
C ALA A 99 -10.25 1.60 -20.69
N GLY A 100 -10.72 1.62 -19.44
CA GLY A 100 -10.04 0.98 -18.33
C GLY A 100 -9.91 -0.54 -18.53
N ILE A 101 -10.94 -1.20 -19.05
CA ILE A 101 -10.93 -2.64 -19.36
C ILE A 101 -9.84 -2.97 -20.39
N VAL A 102 -9.73 -2.20 -21.47
CA VAL A 102 -8.69 -2.40 -22.50
C VAL A 102 -7.30 -2.29 -21.87
N ARG A 103 -7.05 -1.22 -21.12
CA ARG A 103 -5.77 -1.00 -20.44
C ARG A 103 -5.45 -2.09 -19.41
N ALA A 104 -6.45 -2.56 -18.66
CA ALA A 104 -6.27 -3.65 -17.69
C ALA A 104 -5.83 -4.94 -18.39
N ARG A 105 -6.41 -5.27 -19.54
CA ARG A 105 -6.02 -6.44 -20.35
C ARG A 105 -4.59 -6.35 -20.85
N GLU A 106 -4.21 -5.21 -21.43
CA GLU A 106 -2.81 -4.96 -21.85
C GLU A 106 -1.83 -5.09 -20.67
N ALA A 107 -2.21 -4.60 -19.49
CA ALA A 107 -1.40 -4.71 -18.29
C ALA A 107 -1.30 -6.15 -17.77
N LEU A 108 -2.36 -6.95 -17.92
CA LEU A 108 -2.38 -8.39 -17.60
C LEU A 108 -1.50 -9.18 -18.57
N GLU A 109 -1.52 -8.86 -19.86
CA GLU A 109 -0.64 -9.49 -20.86
C GLU A 109 0.84 -9.31 -20.52
N ARG A 110 1.21 -8.14 -19.96
CA ARG A 110 2.59 -7.90 -19.45
C ARG A 110 2.87 -8.62 -18.14
N SER A 111 1.90 -8.67 -17.23
CA SER A 111 2.04 -9.30 -15.91
C SER A 111 0.68 -9.63 -15.31
N GLN A 112 0.49 -10.90 -14.96
CA GLN A 112 -0.74 -11.40 -14.31
C GLN A 112 -0.83 -11.02 -12.82
N TYR A 113 0.17 -10.33 -12.26
CA TYR A 113 0.14 -9.94 -10.86
C TYR A 113 -0.97 -8.91 -10.60
N ALA A 114 -1.88 -9.25 -9.70
CA ALA A 114 -3.03 -8.44 -9.26
C ALA A 114 -3.26 -8.54 -7.73
N GLY A 115 -2.17 -8.67 -6.96
CA GLY A 115 -2.20 -8.74 -5.50
C GLY A 115 -1.93 -7.37 -4.83
N PRO A 116 -1.60 -7.38 -3.52
CA PRO A 116 -1.15 -6.18 -2.80
C PRO A 116 0.02 -5.46 -3.47
N ALA A 117 0.19 -4.16 -3.24
CA ALA A 117 1.34 -3.43 -3.74
C ALA A 117 2.65 -4.03 -3.17
N PRO A 118 3.60 -4.47 -4.02
CA PRO A 118 4.85 -5.07 -3.58
C PRO A 118 5.77 -3.98 -3.01
N VAL A 119 6.71 -4.39 -2.17
CA VAL A 119 7.76 -3.49 -1.67
C VAL A 119 9.01 -3.65 -2.54
N PRO A 120 9.70 -2.56 -2.93
CA PRO A 120 10.96 -2.66 -3.65
C PRO A 120 12.00 -3.54 -2.91
N PHE A 121 12.73 -4.36 -3.66
CA PHE A 121 13.63 -5.36 -3.11
C PHE A 121 14.69 -4.77 -2.15
N GLU A 122 15.25 -3.61 -2.50
CA GLU A 122 16.26 -2.95 -1.67
C GLU A 122 15.70 -2.45 -0.33
N VAL A 123 14.48 -1.91 -0.33
CA VAL A 123 13.77 -1.48 0.88
C VAL A 123 13.49 -2.68 1.78
N TYR A 124 13.05 -3.80 1.20
CA TYR A 124 12.86 -5.05 1.94
C TYR A 124 14.17 -5.56 2.55
N ASN A 125 15.26 -5.61 1.78
CA ASN A 125 16.56 -6.06 2.27
C ASN A 125 17.08 -5.19 3.42
N GLU A 126 16.94 -3.88 3.31
CA GLU A 126 17.31 -2.96 4.37
C GLU A 126 16.49 -3.20 5.65
N ALA A 127 15.18 -3.37 5.53
CA ALA A 127 14.31 -3.69 6.66
C ALA A 127 14.76 -4.96 7.38
N ILE A 128 15.04 -6.04 6.65
CA ILE A 128 15.52 -7.31 7.22
C ILE A 128 16.87 -7.14 7.94
N ARG A 129 17.82 -6.39 7.36
CA ARG A 129 19.11 -6.10 8.01
C ARG A 129 18.94 -5.33 9.32
N ARG A 130 18.05 -4.33 9.34
CA ARG A 130 17.77 -3.52 10.54
C ARG A 130 17.04 -4.31 11.63
N GLN A 131 16.16 -5.24 11.24
CA GLN A 131 15.47 -6.14 12.19
C GLN A 131 16.43 -7.15 12.84
N LYS A 132 17.39 -7.69 12.08
CA LYS A 132 18.36 -8.69 12.56
C LYS A 132 19.20 -8.20 13.74
N THR A 133 19.41 -6.89 13.87
CA THR A 133 20.21 -6.31 14.96
C THR A 133 19.52 -6.43 16.34
N GLY A 134 18.24 -6.82 16.40
CA GLY A 134 17.49 -7.02 17.64
C GLY A 134 17.26 -8.50 18.01
N ARG A 135 18.28 -9.16 18.58
CA ARG A 135 18.26 -10.35 19.48
C ARG A 135 19.28 -11.42 19.11
N MET A 136 20.33 -11.51 19.92
CA MET A 136 20.92 -12.80 20.27
C MET A 136 21.40 -12.74 21.73
N THR A 137 20.48 -12.96 22.68
CA THR A 137 20.83 -13.24 24.08
C THR A 137 20.69 -14.74 24.27
N VAL A 138 21.77 -15.48 23.98
CA VAL A 138 21.86 -16.90 24.34
C VAL A 138 21.99 -16.93 25.85
N THR A 139 20.97 -17.42 26.54
CA THR A 139 21.06 -17.71 27.98
C THR A 139 21.52 -19.15 28.10
N SER A 140 22.75 -19.34 28.58
CA SER A 140 23.30 -20.65 28.96
C SER A 140 22.70 -21.14 30.27
#